data_AF-A0A8J9T2T1-F1
#
_entry.id   AF-A0A8J9T2T1-F1
#
_cell.length_a   1.000
_cell.length_b   1.000
_cell.length_c   1.000
_cell.angle_alpha   90.00
_cell.angle_beta   90.00
_cell.angle_gamma   90.00
#
_symmetry.space_group_name_H-M   'P 1'
#
loop_
_entity.id
_entity.type
_entity.pdbx_description
1 polymer ?
#
loop_
_entity_poly.entity_id
_entity_poly.type
_entity_poly.pdbx_seq_one_letter_code
_entity_poly.pdbx_strand_id
1 'polypeptide(L)'
;MNPDLTPFQRRYVSYVKRCDELERKLRYFSNEIEKFEIDLVSAGTVDNFVMSPTLVSSMGNGSKKSGAQLLESLEVELEQYESQLRELNSYSEKLTTEYNEKVELQEVLEKA
;
A
#
# COMPACT_ATOMS: atom_id res chain seq x y z
N MET A 1 -28.51 20.35 2.39
CA MET A 1 -28.03 19.27 1.48
C MET A 1 -27.84 19.90 0.14
N ASN A 2 -26.63 19.88 -0.45
CA ASN A 2 -26.28 20.65 -1.66
C ASN A 2 -26.70 19.89 -2.93
N PRO A 3 -27.89 20.15 -3.51
CA PRO A 3 -28.40 19.39 -4.64
C PRO A 3 -27.85 19.95 -5.96
N ASP A 4 -27.43 21.22 -5.95
CA ASP A 4 -27.03 22.01 -7.11
C ASP A 4 -25.53 21.89 -7.43
N LEU A 5 -24.77 21.20 -6.57
CA LEU A 5 -23.34 20.97 -6.76
C LEU A 5 -23.12 19.59 -7.37
N THR A 6 -22.55 19.59 -8.58
CA THR A 6 -22.05 18.36 -9.21
C THR A 6 -21.04 17.67 -8.28
N PRO A 7 -20.89 16.33 -8.34
CA PRO A 7 -19.97 15.60 -7.47
C PRO A 7 -18.58 16.23 -7.39
N PHE A 8 -18.06 16.76 -8.50
CA PHE A 8 -16.74 17.41 -8.60
C PHE A 8 -16.65 18.83 -8.01
N GLN A 9 -17.77 19.53 -7.82
CA GLN A 9 -17.81 20.87 -7.21
C GLN A 9 -17.96 20.82 -5.68
N ARG A 10 -18.08 19.62 -5.10
CA ARG A 10 -18.23 19.46 -3.65
C ARG A 10 -16.90 19.72 -2.95
N ARG A 11 -16.97 20.38 -1.80
CA ARG A 11 -15.83 20.83 -0.97
C ARG A 11 -14.79 19.73 -0.64
N TYR A 12 -15.20 18.46 -0.60
CA TYR A 12 -14.38 17.34 -0.10
C TYR A 12 -13.94 16.33 -1.17
N VAL A 13 -14.09 16.63 -2.46
CA VAL A 13 -13.75 15.71 -3.57
C VAL A 13 -12.29 15.29 -3.55
N SER A 14 -11.39 16.21 -3.19
CA SER A 14 -9.96 15.92 -3.07
C SER A 14 -9.67 14.87 -2.01
N TYR A 15 -10.39 14.89 -0.88
CA TYR A 15 -10.23 13.90 0.19
C TYR A 15 -10.76 12.53 -0.22
N VAL A 16 -11.88 12.48 -0.94
CA VAL A 16 -12.42 11.22 -1.47
C VAL A 16 -11.41 10.58 -2.42
N LYS A 17 -10.91 11.35 -3.40
CA LYS A 17 -9.88 10.85 -4.33
C LYS A 17 -8.62 10.36 -3.61
N ARG A 18 -8.20 11.05 -2.54
CA ARG A 18 -7.04 10.65 -1.74
C ARG A 18 -7.26 9.30 -1.05
N CYS A 19 -8.43 9.08 -0.47
CA CYS A 19 -8.77 7.79 0.12
C CYS A 19 -8.89 6.68 -0.93
N ASP A 20 -9.48 6.97 -2.09
CA ASP A 20 -9.60 6.00 -3.20
C ASP A 20 -8.21 5.55 -3.69
N GLU A 21 -7.24 6.46 -3.79
CA GLU A 21 -5.86 6.11 -4.15
C GLU A 21 -5.17 5.28 -3.06
N LEU A 22 -5.35 5.60 -1.77
CA LEU A 22 -4.82 4.79 -0.68
C LEU A 22 -5.41 3.38 -0.69
N GLU A 23 -6.71 3.25 -0.95
CA GLU A 23 -7.37 1.96 -1.09
C GLU A 23 -6.80 1.16 -2.27
N ARG A 24 -6.54 1.81 -3.42
CA ARG A 24 -5.89 1.17 -4.57
C ARG A 24 -4.54 0.56 -4.17
N LYS A 25 -3.72 1.28 -3.41
CA LYS A 25 -2.42 0.80 -2.91
C LYS A 25 -2.56 -0.36 -1.95
N LEU A 26 -3.49 -0.27 -1.00
CA LEU A 26 -3.76 -1.35 -0.05
C LEU A 26 -4.17 -2.64 -0.77
N ARG A 27 -5.03 -2.55 -1.80
CA ARG A 27 -5.40 -3.71 -2.62
C ARG A 27 -4.20 -4.31 -3.35
N TYR A 28 -3.29 -3.48 -3.87
CA TYR A 28 -2.04 -3.96 -4.46
C TYR A 28 -1.21 -4.76 -3.45
N PHE A 29 -1.02 -4.24 -2.23
CA PHE A 29 -0.30 -4.96 -1.18
C PHE A 29 -0.97 -6.28 -0.80
N SER A 30 -2.30 -6.30 -0.65
CA SER A 30 -3.03 -7.55 -0.37
C SER A 30 -2.77 -8.61 -1.45
N ASN A 31 -2.80 -8.22 -2.73
CA ASN A 31 -2.54 -9.15 -3.83
C ASN A 31 -1.08 -9.62 -3.87
N GLU A 32 -0.12 -8.75 -3.62
CA GLU A 32 1.30 -9.15 -3.57
C GLU A 32 1.54 -10.10 -2.39
N ILE A 33 0.98 -9.81 -1.22
CA ILE A 33 1.09 -10.66 -0.04
C ILE A 33 0.50 -12.06 -0.27
N GLU A 34 -0.64 -12.13 -0.97
CA GLU A 34 -1.23 -13.41 -1.39
C GLU A 34 -0.32 -14.18 -2.35
N LYS A 35 0.32 -13.50 -3.33
CA LYS A 35 1.28 -14.13 -4.24
C LYS A 35 2.52 -14.68 -3.54
N PHE A 36 2.98 -14.04 -2.47
CA PHE A 36 4.12 -14.49 -1.68
C PHE A 36 3.75 -15.50 -0.59
N GLU A 37 2.48 -15.91 -0.49
CA GLU A 37 1.96 -16.83 0.54
C GLU A 37 2.33 -16.38 1.97
N ILE A 38 2.38 -15.07 2.22
CA ILE A 38 2.73 -14.54 3.54
C ILE A 38 1.48 -14.52 4.41
N ASP A 39 1.51 -15.26 5.52
CA ASP A 39 0.46 -15.24 6.52
C ASP A 39 0.33 -13.84 7.16
N LEU A 40 -0.74 -13.14 6.80
CA LEU A 40 -1.07 -11.86 7.41
C LEU A 40 -1.52 -12.05 8.85
N VAL A 41 -0.76 -11.49 9.79
CA VAL A 41 -1.24 -11.30 11.15
C VAL A 41 -2.35 -10.26 11.12
N SER A 42 -3.57 -10.67 11.45
CA SER A 42 -4.73 -9.77 11.55
C SER A 42 -4.38 -8.58 12.46
N ALA A 43 -4.54 -7.36 11.92
CA ALA A 43 -4.32 -6.12 12.66
C ALA A 43 -5.40 -5.85 13.73
N GLY A 44 -6.32 -6.80 13.96
CA GLY A 44 -7.46 -6.67 14.87
C GLY A 44 -8.73 -6.14 14.19
N THR A 45 -9.78 -5.93 14.98
CA THR A 45 -11.07 -5.40 14.50
C THR A 45 -11.04 -3.87 14.42
N VAL A 46 -11.82 -3.29 13.50
CA VAL A 46 -11.99 -1.83 13.37
C VAL A 46 -12.38 -1.18 14.70
N ASP A 47 -13.24 -1.85 15.50
CA ASP A 47 -13.63 -1.36 16.82
C ASP A 47 -12.43 -1.20 17.77
N ASN A 48 -11.50 -2.15 17.77
CA ASN A 48 -10.28 -2.07 18.57
C ASN A 48 -9.37 -0.95 18.08
N PHE A 49 -9.31 -0.72 16.77
CA PHE A 49 -8.58 0.40 16.22
C PHE A 49 -9.20 1.71 16.68
N VAL A 50 -10.51 1.92 16.47
CA VAL A 50 -11.25 3.14 16.85
C VAL A 50 -11.14 3.45 18.35
N MET A 51 -11.18 2.41 19.19
CA MET A 51 -11.03 2.53 20.64
C MET A 51 -9.58 2.62 21.11
N SER A 52 -8.61 2.45 20.22
CA SER A 52 -7.19 2.42 20.58
C SER A 52 -6.72 3.77 21.13
N PRO A 53 -5.94 3.79 22.23
CA PRO A 53 -5.41 4.98 22.87
C PRO A 53 -4.68 5.95 21.93
N THR A 54 -4.12 5.47 20.82
CA THR A 54 -3.46 6.31 19.82
C THR A 54 -4.42 7.26 19.11
N LEU A 55 -5.66 6.84 18.86
CA LEU A 55 -6.67 7.68 18.22
C LEU A 55 -7.40 8.55 19.26
N VAL A 56 -7.76 7.96 20.40
CA VAL A 56 -8.50 8.67 21.46
C VAL A 56 -7.61 9.65 22.22
N SER A 57 -6.30 9.39 22.36
CA SER A 57 -5.34 10.38 22.90
C SER A 57 -5.02 11.48 21.89
N SER A 58 -5.24 11.27 20.59
CA SER A 58 -5.16 12.35 19.59
C SER A 58 -6.29 13.39 19.75
N MET A 59 -7.34 13.06 20.51
CA MET A 59 -8.37 14.01 20.96
C MET A 59 -8.01 14.71 22.29
N GLY A 60 -7.02 14.21 23.03
CA GLY A 60 -6.60 14.67 24.36
C GLY A 60 -5.25 15.39 24.39
N ASN A 61 -5.29 16.71 24.26
CA ASN A 61 -4.37 17.71 24.83
C ASN A 61 -2.82 17.57 24.79
N GLY A 62 -2.21 16.84 23.85
CA GLY A 62 -0.73 16.88 23.70
C GLY A 62 -0.24 16.61 22.27
N SER A 63 0.37 17.62 21.65
CA SER A 63 1.19 17.52 20.41
C SER A 63 0.48 16.94 19.18
N LYS A 64 -0.48 17.71 18.64
CA LYS A 64 -1.36 17.36 17.51
C LYS A 64 -0.58 17.28 16.18
N LYS A 65 -0.29 16.08 15.67
CA LYS A 65 -0.35 15.90 14.21
C LYS A 65 -1.84 15.93 13.85
N SER A 66 -2.27 16.92 13.09
CA SER A 66 -3.65 16.95 12.58
C SER A 66 -3.96 15.62 11.88
N GLY A 67 -5.21 15.12 11.94
CA GLY A 67 -5.59 13.92 11.19
C GLY A 67 -5.22 14.02 9.71
N ALA A 68 -5.20 15.24 9.15
CA ALA A 68 -4.71 15.52 7.81
C ALA A 68 -3.20 15.28 7.62
N GLN A 69 -2.37 15.62 8.62
CA GLN A 69 -0.92 15.42 8.59
C GLN A 69 -0.55 13.95 8.77
N LEU A 70 -1.30 13.22 9.62
CA LEU A 70 -1.12 11.77 9.76
C LEU A 70 -1.44 11.06 8.44
N LEU A 71 -2.57 11.43 7.82
CA LEU A 71 -2.99 10.86 6.55
C LEU A 71 -2.00 11.20 5.42
N GLU A 72 -1.42 12.40 5.44
CA GLU A 72 -0.35 12.79 4.51
C GLU A 72 0.93 11.98 4.72
N SER A 73 1.37 11.76 5.97
CA SER A 73 2.54 10.89 6.22
C SER A 73 2.29 9.46 5.76
N LEU A 74 1.09 8.92 6.01
CA LEU A 74 0.72 7.57 5.58
C LEU A 74 0.69 7.45 4.06
N GLU A 75 0.23 8.47 3.35
CA GLU A 75 0.23 8.46 1.88
C GLU A 75 1.64 8.39 1.31
N VAL A 76 2.57 9.18 1.85
CA VAL A 76 3.97 9.19 1.42
C VAL A 76 4.63 7.84 1.73
N GLU A 77 4.43 7.30 2.92
CA GLU A 77 4.96 5.98 3.30
C GLU A 77 4.41 4.86 2.41
N LEU A 78 3.10 4.85 2.13
CA LEU A 78 2.49 3.83 1.27
C LEU A 78 2.96 3.94 -0.19
N GLU A 79 3.16 5.16 -0.72
CA GLU A 79 3.78 5.35 -2.05
C GLU A 79 5.20 4.78 -2.09
N GLN A 80 5.99 5.06 -1.05
CA GLN A 80 7.37 4.58 -0.97
C GLN A 80 7.42 3.05 -0.91
N TYR A 81 6.57 2.42 -0.10
CA TYR A 81 6.48 0.97 -0.02
C TYR A 81 6.00 0.33 -1.33
N GLU A 82 5.05 0.96 -2.05
CA GLU A 82 4.60 0.48 -3.36
C GLU A 82 5.76 0.51 -4.36
N SER A 83 6.50 1.61 -4.43
CA SER A 83 7.66 1.75 -5.31
C SER A 83 8.74 0.71 -5.00
N GLN A 84 9.07 0.53 -3.72
CA GLN A 84 10.06 -0.46 -3.29
C GLN A 84 9.64 -1.89 -3.65
N LEU A 85 8.37 -2.23 -3.42
CA LEU A 85 7.86 -3.57 -3.73
C LEU A 85 7.87 -3.82 -5.24
N ARG A 86 7.51 -2.81 -6.04
CA ARG A 86 7.55 -2.91 -7.50
C ARG A 86 8.97 -3.07 -8.04
N GLU A 87 9.94 -2.35 -7.49
CA GLU A 87 11.35 -2.50 -7.82
C GLU A 87 11.86 -3.89 -7.46
N LEU A 88 11.55 -4.38 -6.25
CA LEU A 88 11.96 -5.70 -5.80
C LEU A 88 11.36 -6.82 -6.66
N ASN A 89 10.08 -6.69 -7.03
CA ASN A 89 9.43 -7.63 -7.95
C ASN A 89 10.12 -7.63 -9.33
N SER A 90 10.44 -6.45 -9.88
CA SER A 90 11.20 -6.35 -11.14
C SER A 90 12.60 -6.96 -11.03
N TYR A 91 13.30 -6.79 -9.91
CA TYR A 91 14.61 -7.41 -9.70
C TYR A 91 14.50 -8.93 -9.58
N SER A 92 13.47 -9.44 -8.89
CA SER A 92 13.21 -10.87 -8.79
C SER A 92 12.98 -11.49 -10.17
N GLU A 93 12.12 -10.88 -10.98
CA GLU A 93 11.82 -11.35 -12.34
C GLU A 93 13.08 -11.37 -13.22
N LYS A 94 13.86 -10.28 -13.20
CA LYS A 94 15.14 -10.21 -13.94
C LYS A 94 16.10 -11.30 -13.51
N LEU A 95 16.26 -11.51 -12.20
CA LEU A 95 17.16 -12.53 -11.67
C LEU A 95 16.73 -13.94 -12.09
N THR A 96 15.43 -14.24 -12.03
CA THR A 96 14.89 -15.53 -12.47
C THR A 96 15.12 -15.76 -13.96
N THR A 97 14.88 -14.76 -14.80
CA THR A 97 15.11 -14.86 -16.25
C THR A 97 16.58 -15.11 -16.57
N GLU A 98 17.50 -14.29 -16.04
CA GLU A 98 18.95 -14.45 -16.24
C GLU A 98 19.48 -15.79 -15.73
N TYR A 99 18.93 -16.27 -14.61
CA TYR A 99 19.28 -17.59 -14.08
C TYR A 99 18.82 -18.71 -15.03
N ASN A 100 17.57 -18.66 -15.50
CA ASN A 100 17.03 -19.66 -16.41
C ASN A 100 17.80 -19.69 -17.75
N GLU A 101 18.11 -18.53 -18.33
CA GLU A 101 18.91 -18.43 -19.55
C GLU A 101 20.28 -19.10 -19.38
N LYS A 102 20.94 -18.89 -18.23
CA LYS A 102 22.23 -19.55 -17.94
C LYS A 102 22.10 -21.05 -17.75
N VAL A 103 21.04 -21.51 -17.10
CA VAL A 103 20.77 -22.95 -16.92
C VAL A 103 20.53 -23.62 -18.26
N GLU A 104 19.75 -23.01 -19.15
CA GLU A 104 19.51 -23.52 -20.50
C GLU A 104 20.81 -23.62 -21.31
N LEU A 105 21.67 -22.59 -21.25
CA LEU A 105 22.98 -22.61 -21.91
C LEU A 105 23.89 -23.72 -21.37
N GLN A 106 23.89 -23.94 -20.05
CA GLN A 106 24.66 -25.02 -19.43
C GLN A 106 24.17 -26.40 -19.91
N GLU A 107 22.86 -26.64 -19.91
CA GLU A 107 22.27 -27.90 -20.38
C GLU A 107 22.58 -28.18 -21.86
N VAL A 108 22.58 -27.14 -22.71
CA VAL A 108 22.99 -27.28 -24.12
C VAL A 108 24.46 -27.67 -24.23
N LEU A 109 25.34 -27.08 -23.42
CA LEU A 109 26.77 -27.41 -23.41
C LEU A 109 27.05 -28.82 -22.88
N GLU A 110 26.28 -29.32 -21.91
CA GLU A 110 26.46 -30.67 -21.38
C GLU A 110 25.90 -31.78 -22.29
N LYS A 111 24.90 -31.46 -23.12
CA LYS A 111 24.29 -32.41 -24.07
C LYS A 111 24.93 -32.41 -25.46
N ALA A 112 25.83 -31.47 -25.76
CA ALA A 112 26.58 -31.37 -27.02
C ALA A 112 27.91 -32.11 -26.93
#